data_AF-A0A6S6SSK8-F1
#
_entry.id   AF-A0A6S6SSK8-F1
#
_cell.length_a   1.000
_cell.length_b   1.000
_cell.length_c   1.000
_cell.angle_alpha   90.00
_cell.angle_beta   90.00
_cell.angle_gamma   90.00
#
_symmetry.space_group_name_H-M   'P 1'
#
loop_
_entity.id
_entity.type
_entity.pdbx_description
1 polymer ?
#
loop_
_entity_poly.entity_id
_entity_poly.type
_entity_poly.pdbx_seq_one_letter_code
_entity_poly.pdbx_strand_id
1 'polypeptide(L)'
;MSRPVMKNLSELKPDTFIFEQKNALPDFLCDDMVARFEQNQQDQYAGRIGQTMGSDSSVKKTTDLVVSGSDKPHWKDVDHNLHHSLGLALQEFREAYPFFKGRFKDMGYNLQRYQPGEYYHWHIDGGSHQ
;
A
#
# COMPACT_ATOMS: atom_id res chain seq x y z
N MET A 1 -1.92 -5.82 -31.23
CA MET A 1 -1.49 -7.01 -30.44
C MET A 1 -2.45 -7.16 -29.28
N SER A 2 -2.99 -8.36 -29.04
CA SER A 2 -3.81 -8.61 -27.85
C SER A 2 -2.93 -8.56 -26.61
N ARG A 3 -3.40 -7.93 -25.52
CA ARG A 3 -2.68 -7.95 -24.24
C ARG A 3 -2.66 -9.39 -23.70
N PRO A 4 -1.55 -9.83 -23.07
CA PRO A 4 -1.52 -11.07 -22.31
C PRO A 4 -2.67 -11.11 -21.29
N VAL A 5 -3.28 -12.29 -21.13
CA VAL A 5 -4.29 -12.52 -20.09
C VAL A 5 -3.58 -12.60 -18.75
N MET A 6 -3.98 -11.72 -17.83
CA MET A 6 -3.59 -11.79 -16.42
C MET A 6 -4.38 -12.92 -15.74
N LYS A 7 -3.69 -13.76 -14.97
CA LYS A 7 -4.23 -14.94 -14.29
C LYS A 7 -4.91 -14.59 -12.97
N ASN A 8 -4.31 -13.70 -12.19
CA ASN A 8 -4.74 -13.36 -10.83
C ASN A 8 -5.29 -11.93 -10.73
N LEU A 9 -4.95 -11.06 -11.69
CA LEU A 9 -5.42 -9.69 -11.73
C LEU A 9 -6.61 -9.53 -12.69
N SER A 10 -7.61 -8.77 -12.26
CA SER A 10 -8.76 -8.38 -13.08
C SER A 10 -9.03 -6.89 -12.95
N GLU A 11 -9.38 -6.22 -14.06
CA GLU A 11 -9.82 -4.82 -14.00
C GLU A 11 -11.23 -4.77 -13.40
N LEU A 12 -11.46 -3.90 -12.40
CA LEU A 12 -12.75 -3.84 -11.71
C LEU A 12 -13.89 -3.47 -12.66
N LYS A 13 -13.63 -2.54 -13.57
CA LYS A 13 -14.52 -2.15 -14.68
C LYS A 13 -13.67 -1.70 -15.86
N PRO A 14 -14.14 -1.86 -17.11
CA PRO A 14 -13.42 -1.37 -18.28
C PRO A 14 -13.01 0.11 -18.14
N ASP A 15 -11.78 0.41 -18.53
CA ASP A 15 -11.21 1.76 -18.61
C ASP A 15 -11.12 2.51 -17.26
N THR A 16 -11.08 1.79 -16.15
CA THR A 16 -10.84 2.38 -14.82
C THR A 16 -9.37 2.43 -14.46
N PHE A 17 -8.55 1.56 -15.08
CA PHE A 17 -7.16 1.33 -14.71
C PHE A 17 -6.97 0.84 -13.26
N ILE A 18 -8.05 0.32 -12.63
CA ILE A 18 -8.03 -0.24 -11.28
C ILE A 18 -8.09 -1.75 -11.39
N PHE A 19 -7.04 -2.43 -10.92
CA PHE A 19 -6.91 -3.88 -10.97
C PHE A 19 -6.96 -4.47 -9.56
N GLU A 20 -7.74 -5.54 -9.42
CA GLU A 20 -7.90 -6.29 -8.18
C GLU A 20 -7.28 -7.68 -8.33
N GLN A 21 -6.56 -8.09 -7.30
CA GLN A 21 -6.24 -9.49 -7.03
C GLN A 21 -6.95 -9.90 -5.74
N LYS A 22 -7.91 -10.82 -5.85
CA LYS A 22 -8.65 -11.34 -4.69
C LYS A 22 -7.76 -12.23 -3.85
N ASN A 23 -7.93 -12.16 -2.52
CA ASN A 23 -7.18 -12.97 -1.56
C ASN A 23 -5.66 -12.87 -1.76
N ALA A 24 -5.17 -11.64 -2.03
CA ALA A 24 -3.74 -11.40 -2.27
C ALA A 24 -2.87 -11.77 -1.07
N LEU A 25 -3.43 -11.70 0.14
CA LEU A 25 -2.82 -12.13 1.38
C LEU A 25 -3.70 -13.21 2.03
N PRO A 26 -3.10 -14.22 2.69
CA PRO A 26 -3.81 -15.12 3.60
C PRO A 26 -4.52 -14.38 4.73
N ASP A 27 -5.75 -14.80 5.06
CA ASP A 27 -6.60 -14.16 6.08
C ASP A 27 -5.90 -14.00 7.43
N PHE A 28 -5.17 -15.02 7.88
CA PHE A 28 -4.48 -14.98 9.17
C PHE A 28 -3.38 -13.89 9.24
N LEU A 29 -2.78 -13.52 8.10
CA LEU A 29 -1.81 -12.43 8.05
C LEU A 29 -2.53 -11.08 8.14
N CYS A 30 -3.67 -10.93 7.49
CA CYS A 30 -4.49 -9.74 7.60
C CYS A 30 -4.96 -9.52 9.04
N ASP A 31 -5.48 -10.56 9.69
CA ASP A 31 -5.94 -10.51 11.08
C ASP A 31 -4.79 -10.15 12.04
N ASP A 32 -3.63 -10.77 11.86
CA ASP A 32 -2.43 -10.47 12.66
C ASP A 32 -1.97 -9.02 12.47
N MET A 33 -1.90 -8.51 11.24
CA MET A 33 -1.53 -7.11 10.97
C MET A 33 -2.46 -6.12 11.67
N VAL A 34 -3.77 -6.37 11.65
CA VAL A 34 -4.77 -5.54 12.33
C VAL A 34 -4.61 -5.62 13.85
N ALA A 35 -4.54 -6.83 14.41
CA ALA A 35 -4.39 -7.00 15.86
C ALA A 35 -3.08 -6.40 16.38
N ARG A 36 -1.98 -6.57 15.64
CA ARG A 36 -0.66 -6.02 15.96
C ARG A 36 -0.68 -4.50 15.86
N PHE A 37 -1.38 -3.92 14.88
CA PHE A 37 -1.54 -2.47 14.77
C PHE A 37 -2.23 -1.94 16.03
N GLU A 38 -3.36 -2.52 16.43
CA GLU A 38 -4.13 -2.09 17.61
C GLU A 38 -3.35 -2.18 18.94
N GLN A 39 -2.48 -3.18 19.06
CA GLN A 39 -1.67 -3.40 20.27
C GLN A 39 -0.43 -2.50 20.36
N ASN A 40 0.07 -1.97 19.24
CA ASN A 40 1.34 -1.23 19.18
C ASN A 40 1.12 0.27 18.95
N GLN A 41 0.33 0.91 19.80
CA GLN A 41 -0.01 2.34 19.69
C GLN A 41 1.22 3.25 19.79
N GLN A 42 2.29 2.80 20.46
CA GLN A 42 3.54 3.56 20.57
C GLN A 42 4.27 3.76 19.24
N ASP A 43 4.01 2.90 18.25
CA ASP A 43 4.62 3.00 16.92
C ASP A 43 3.80 3.91 15.99
N GLN A 44 2.55 4.20 16.36
CA GLN A 44 1.60 4.96 15.55
C GLN A 44 1.83 6.46 15.67
N TYR A 45 1.44 7.20 14.62
CA TYR A 45 1.49 8.65 14.62
C TYR A 45 0.33 9.25 13.81
N ALA A 46 0.05 10.54 14.03
CA ALA A 46 -0.97 11.25 13.28
C ALA A 46 -0.60 11.38 11.79
N GLY A 47 -1.59 11.19 10.92
CA GLY A 47 -1.45 11.19 9.46
C GLY A 47 -0.60 12.34 8.91
N ARG A 48 0.29 11.99 7.98
CA ARG A 48 1.20 12.96 7.32
C ARG A 48 0.91 13.10 5.83
N ILE A 49 1.19 14.28 5.29
CA ILE A 49 0.90 14.68 3.90
C ILE A 49 2.20 15.04 3.18
N GLY A 50 2.30 14.60 1.92
CA GLY A 50 3.39 14.93 1.02
C GLY A 50 4.73 14.31 1.41
N GLN A 51 5.74 14.52 0.57
CA GLN A 51 7.08 13.94 0.74
C GLN A 51 7.83 14.52 1.95
N THR A 52 7.45 15.71 2.42
CA THR A 52 8.03 16.39 3.58
C THR A 52 7.38 16.02 4.91
N MET A 53 6.43 15.06 4.91
CA MET A 53 5.71 14.60 6.11
C MET A 53 5.01 15.73 6.87
N GLY A 54 4.37 16.64 6.12
CA GLY A 54 3.59 17.75 6.67
C GLY A 54 2.39 17.27 7.49
N SER A 55 1.92 18.10 8.42
CA SER A 55 0.72 17.83 9.23
C SER A 55 -0.32 18.91 8.96
N ASP A 56 -1.46 18.53 8.37
CA ASP A 56 -2.63 19.37 8.20
C ASP A 56 -3.89 18.54 8.43
N SER A 57 -4.47 18.66 9.62
CA SER A 57 -5.66 17.90 10.03
C SER A 57 -6.93 18.35 9.32
N SER A 58 -6.91 19.47 8.58
CA SER A 58 -8.00 19.88 7.69
C SER A 58 -7.96 19.16 6.34
N VAL A 59 -6.86 18.49 6.02
CA VAL A 59 -6.67 17.75 4.76
C VAL A 59 -6.62 16.24 5.00
N LYS A 60 -5.84 15.80 5.98
CA LYS A 60 -5.68 14.39 6.35
C LYS A 60 -5.79 14.23 7.87
N LYS A 61 -6.77 13.44 8.28
CA LYS A 61 -6.98 13.03 9.66
C LYS A 61 -7.04 11.51 9.69
N THR A 62 -5.93 10.88 10.10
CA THR A 62 -5.76 9.42 10.18
C THR A 62 -4.78 9.06 11.28
N THR A 63 -4.74 7.78 11.63
CA THR A 63 -3.65 7.18 12.39
C THR A 63 -2.80 6.31 11.46
N ASP A 64 -1.50 6.59 11.37
CA ASP A 64 -0.56 5.99 10.42
C ASP A 64 0.56 5.21 11.16
N LEU A 65 1.12 4.21 10.49
CA LEU A 65 2.23 3.40 10.94
C LEU A 65 3.01 2.87 9.73
N VAL A 66 4.20 3.42 9.50
CA VAL A 66 5.14 2.83 8.54
C VAL A 66 5.76 1.56 9.16
N VAL A 67 5.58 0.44 8.46
CA VAL A 67 6.07 -0.89 8.87
C VAL A 67 7.42 -1.23 8.23
N SER A 68 7.85 -0.44 7.25
CA SER A 68 9.14 -0.56 6.60
C SER A 68 10.22 0.23 7.34
N GLY A 69 11.39 -0.37 7.52
CA GLY A 69 12.52 0.28 8.19
C GLY A 69 13.21 -0.62 9.19
N SER A 70 14.37 -0.18 9.68
CA SER A 70 15.18 -0.93 10.63
C SER A 70 14.89 -0.58 12.10
N ASP A 71 14.19 0.52 12.34
CA ASP A 71 13.83 1.03 13.68
C ASP A 71 12.71 0.22 14.35
N LYS A 72 12.00 -0.62 13.57
CA LYS A 72 10.85 -1.41 14.02
C LYS A 72 10.98 -2.88 13.61
N PRO A 73 11.93 -3.64 14.17
CA PRO A 73 12.23 -5.01 13.72
C PRO A 73 11.05 -5.98 13.88
N HIS A 74 10.13 -5.73 14.81
CA HIS A 74 8.91 -6.51 15.03
C HIS A 74 7.84 -6.31 13.94
N TRP A 75 8.08 -5.44 12.96
CA TRP A 75 7.23 -5.24 11.78
C TRP A 75 7.83 -5.80 10.48
N LYS A 76 9.05 -6.37 10.55
CA LYS A 76 9.80 -6.82 9.37
C LYS A 76 9.12 -7.94 8.59
N ASP A 77 8.40 -8.82 9.28
CA ASP A 77 7.59 -9.88 8.66
C ASP A 77 6.41 -9.30 7.88
N VAL A 78 5.73 -8.28 8.42
CA VAL A 78 4.65 -7.57 7.72
C VAL A 78 5.17 -6.88 6.46
N ASP A 79 6.28 -6.14 6.55
CA ASP A 79 6.97 -5.53 5.41
C ASP A 79 7.29 -6.56 4.31
N HIS A 80 7.90 -7.69 4.70
CA HIS A 80 8.25 -8.76 3.77
C HIS A 80 7.03 -9.37 3.07
N ASN A 81 5.95 -9.63 3.81
CA ASN A 81 4.73 -10.22 3.26
C ASN A 81 4.04 -9.28 2.27
N LEU A 82 3.98 -7.99 2.57
CA LEU A 82 3.43 -6.97 1.68
C LEU A 82 4.28 -6.82 0.41
N HIS A 83 5.61 -6.75 0.57
CA HIS A 83 6.54 -6.69 -0.57
C HIS A 83 6.43 -7.90 -1.48
N HIS A 84 6.39 -9.10 -0.90
CA HIS A 84 6.30 -10.33 -1.68
C HIS A 84 4.99 -10.39 -2.46
N SER A 85 3.85 -10.16 -1.79
CA SER A 85 2.52 -10.16 -2.43
C SER A 85 2.43 -9.14 -3.57
N LEU A 86 2.84 -7.90 -3.33
CA LEU A 86 2.81 -6.84 -4.35
C LEU A 86 3.77 -7.14 -5.50
N GLY A 87 4.96 -7.69 -5.21
CA GLY A 87 5.95 -8.07 -6.21
C GLY A 87 5.42 -9.09 -7.21
N LEU A 88 4.70 -10.12 -6.75
CA LEU A 88 4.06 -11.12 -7.61
C LEU A 88 3.00 -10.48 -8.52
N ALA A 89 2.13 -9.63 -7.96
CA ALA A 89 1.12 -8.91 -8.74
C ALA A 89 1.76 -8.01 -9.81
N LEU A 90 2.80 -7.24 -9.45
CA LEU A 90 3.51 -6.36 -10.38
C LEU A 90 4.29 -7.11 -11.46
N GLN A 91 4.76 -8.34 -11.18
CA GLN A 91 5.38 -9.21 -12.17
C GLN A 91 4.37 -9.67 -13.23
N GLU A 92 3.15 -9.98 -12.82
CA GLU A 92 2.09 -10.33 -13.76
C GLU A 92 1.61 -9.09 -14.55
N PHE A 93 1.40 -7.97 -13.85
CA PHE A 93 0.90 -6.73 -14.43
C PHE A 93 1.80 -6.18 -15.54
N ARG A 94 3.13 -6.20 -15.35
CA ARG A 94 4.09 -5.68 -16.34
C ARG A 94 4.14 -6.50 -17.62
N GLU A 95 3.69 -7.75 -17.62
CA GLU A 95 3.56 -8.52 -18.86
C GLU A 95 2.40 -8.01 -19.70
N ALA A 96 1.28 -7.64 -19.08
CA ALA A 96 0.15 -7.04 -19.76
C ALA A 96 0.42 -5.58 -20.20
N TYR A 97 1.24 -4.85 -19.44
CA TYR A 97 1.52 -3.44 -19.65
C TYR A 97 3.03 -3.15 -19.72
N PRO A 98 3.64 -3.19 -20.91
CA PRO A 98 5.09 -3.07 -21.08
C PRO A 98 5.71 -1.78 -20.53
N PHE A 99 4.93 -0.70 -20.38
CA PHE A 99 5.37 0.55 -19.73
C PHE A 99 5.93 0.30 -18.32
N PHE A 100 5.39 -0.69 -17.60
CA PHE A 100 5.81 -1.06 -16.24
C PHE A 100 6.92 -2.12 -16.20
N LYS A 101 7.68 -2.34 -17.29
CA LYS A 101 8.86 -3.22 -17.27
C LYS A 101 10.13 -2.55 -16.73
N GLY A 102 10.08 -1.24 -16.50
CA GLY A 102 11.16 -0.48 -15.88
C GLY A 102 11.45 -0.89 -14.43
N ARG A 103 12.53 -0.34 -13.85
CA ARG A 103 12.87 -0.56 -12.44
C ARG A 103 11.90 0.23 -11.55
N PHE A 104 11.26 -0.44 -10.62
CA PHE A 104 10.54 0.19 -9.51
C PHE A 104 11.44 0.16 -8.28
N LYS A 105 11.49 1.28 -7.58
CA LYS A 105 12.09 1.35 -6.25
C LYS A 105 10.98 1.03 -5.25
N ASP A 106 11.25 0.10 -4.35
CA ASP A 106 10.39 -0.11 -3.20
C ASP A 106 10.53 1.08 -2.23
N MET A 107 9.40 1.67 -1.87
CA MET A 107 9.30 2.84 -1.00
C MET A 107 8.75 2.48 0.39
N GLY A 108 8.48 1.19 0.62
CA GLY A 108 7.93 0.68 1.86
C GLY A 108 6.40 0.71 1.92
N TYR A 109 5.88 0.33 3.08
CA TYR A 109 4.47 0.05 3.32
C TYR A 109 4.00 0.74 4.59
N ASN A 110 2.74 1.16 4.57
CA ASN A 110 2.09 1.87 5.67
C ASN A 110 0.80 1.15 6.04
N LEU A 111 0.58 0.93 7.33
CA LEU A 111 -0.72 0.60 7.89
C LEU A 111 -1.41 1.89 8.31
N GLN A 112 -2.70 2.02 8.01
CA GLN A 112 -3.45 3.24 8.25
C GLN A 112 -4.86 2.93 8.74
N ARG A 113 -5.33 3.67 9.75
CA ARG A 113 -6.68 3.54 10.31
C ARG A 113 -7.46 4.85 10.17
N TYR A 114 -8.75 4.68 9.88
CA TYR A 114 -9.78 5.70 9.95
C TYR A 114 -10.83 5.32 11.00
N GLN A 115 -11.15 6.25 11.88
CA GLN A 115 -12.33 6.21 12.76
C GLN A 115 -13.50 6.99 12.12
N PRO A 116 -14.74 6.82 12.59
CA PRO A 116 -15.85 7.64 12.14
C PRO A 116 -15.53 9.14 12.24
N GLY A 117 -15.65 9.86 11.11
CA GLY A 117 -15.33 11.29 10.99
C GLY A 117 -13.87 11.61 10.64
N GLU A 118 -13.02 10.61 10.44
CA GLU A 118 -11.67 10.75 9.89
C GLU A 118 -11.67 10.67 8.36
N TYR A 119 -10.66 11.25 7.71
CA TYR A 119 -10.66 11.44 6.25
C TYR A 119 -9.26 11.71 5.69
N TYR A 120 -9.14 11.50 4.39
CA TYR A 120 -8.10 12.13 3.58
C TYR A 120 -8.80 12.70 2.35
N HIS A 121 -8.73 14.02 2.18
CA HIS A 121 -9.40 14.70 1.08
C HIS A 121 -8.84 14.27 -0.29
N TRP A 122 -9.62 14.55 -1.33
CA TRP A 122 -9.27 14.23 -2.71
C TRP A 122 -7.90 14.82 -3.05
N HIS A 123 -7.02 13.98 -3.60
CA HIS A 123 -5.66 14.36 -3.96
C HIS A 123 -5.19 13.51 -5.14
N ILE A 124 -4.08 13.93 -5.73
CA ILE A 124 -3.32 13.16 -6.70
C ILE A 124 -2.01 12.78 -6.01
N ASP A 125 -1.68 11.50 -6.02
CA ASP A 125 -0.39 11.05 -5.53
C ASP A 125 0.72 11.59 -6.43
N GLY A 126 1.53 12.47 -5.86
CA GLY A 126 2.71 13.01 -6.54
C GLY A 126 3.75 11.92 -6.73
N GLY A 127 4.17 11.68 -7.97
CA GLY A 127 5.31 10.81 -8.27
C GLY A 127 6.61 11.38 -7.67
N SER A 128 7.48 10.51 -7.15
CA SER A 128 8.83 10.92 -6.78
C SER A 128 9.64 11.16 -8.06
N HIS A 129 9.97 12.41 -8.36
CA HIS A 129 11.17 12.69 -9.14
C HIS A 129 12.38 12.44 -8.21
N GLN A 130 12.78 11.18 -8.07
CA GLN A 130 14.07 10.77 -7.51
C GLN A 130 14.65 9.65 -8.38
#